data_AF-A0A7S3QZX6-F1
#
_entry.id   AF-A0A7S3QZX6-F1
#
_cell.length_a   1.000
_cell.length_b   1.000
_cell.length_c   1.000
_cell.angle_alpha   90.00
_cell.angle_beta   90.00
_cell.angle_gamma   90.00
#
_symmetry.space_group_name_H-M   'P 1'
#
loop_
_entity.id
_entity.type
_entity.pdbx_description
1 polymer ?
#
loop_
_entity_poly.entity_id
_entity_poly.type
_entity_poly.pdbx_seq_one_letter_code
_entity_poly.pdbx_strand_id
1 'polypeptide(L)'
;IRAWAFCDGEHWNALQPTAGQFDERVFQGLDFVIAQARARGLQLILVLTDYFPPYGGLQQYVRWSRGLGKDDPVCTEHFYTDTHCHAMFESFCSAVLLRVNMYTGLMYCEDPTIMAWEICNEPRCKRSSGVPSEAMHAWTSKAAAYIHRLDPNHLVTTGTEGFFGPSSPGLLSANPNGCEEEGCDFVRTLMD
;
A
#
# COMPACT_ATOMS: atom_id res chain seq x y z
N ILE A 1 -12.81 -8.68 -6.68
CA ILE A 1 -13.04 -8.07 -5.36
C ILE A 1 -11.78 -7.32 -4.98
N ARG A 2 -11.89 -6.06 -4.54
CA ARG A 2 -10.77 -5.31 -3.97
C ARG A 2 -10.84 -5.42 -2.44
N ALA A 3 -9.75 -5.83 -1.80
CA ALA A 3 -9.70 -6.12 -0.37
C ALA A 3 -8.33 -5.74 0.23
N TRP A 4 -8.31 -5.46 1.54
CA TRP A 4 -7.08 -5.08 2.24
C TRP A 4 -6.30 -6.32 2.65
N ALA A 5 -5.01 -6.34 2.34
CA ALA A 5 -4.08 -7.35 2.82
C ALA A 5 -3.20 -6.81 3.96
N PHE A 6 -3.60 -5.70 4.60
CA PHE A 6 -2.89 -5.05 5.69
C PHE A 6 -3.83 -4.74 6.87
N CYS A 7 -3.23 -4.58 8.04
CA CYS A 7 -3.80 -3.91 9.22
C CYS A 7 -2.64 -3.74 10.21
N ASP A 8 -2.20 -2.49 10.42
CA ASP A 8 -0.91 -2.18 11.03
C ASP A 8 -1.05 -1.50 12.39
N GLY A 9 -0.24 -1.92 13.36
CA GLY A 9 -0.15 -1.29 14.69
C GLY A 9 -1.11 -1.89 15.71
N GLU A 10 -1.48 -1.08 16.71
CA GLU A 10 -2.28 -1.53 17.86
C GLU A 10 -3.78 -1.63 17.52
N HIS A 11 -4.15 -2.67 16.76
CA HIS A 11 -5.53 -3.06 16.49
C HIS A 11 -5.82 -4.45 17.04
N TRP A 12 -7.08 -4.69 17.43
CA TRP A 12 -7.52 -6.00 17.95
C TRP A 12 -7.42 -7.13 16.89
N ASN A 13 -7.40 -6.75 15.61
CA ASN A 13 -7.27 -7.61 14.44
C ASN A 13 -6.06 -7.23 13.57
N ALA A 14 -5.02 -6.62 14.15
CA ALA A 14 -3.82 -6.24 13.41
C ALA A 14 -3.18 -7.47 12.75
N LEU A 15 -2.95 -7.37 11.44
CA LEU A 15 -2.13 -8.35 10.73
C LEU A 15 -0.67 -8.17 11.12
N GLN A 16 -0.22 -6.93 11.25
CA GLN A 16 1.14 -6.56 11.64
C GLN A 16 1.11 -5.68 12.90
N PRO A 17 1.05 -6.28 14.11
CA PRO A 17 0.96 -5.51 15.36
C PRO A 17 2.18 -4.62 15.61
N THR A 18 3.37 -5.10 15.22
CA THR A 18 4.62 -4.34 15.24
C THR A 18 5.39 -4.62 13.95
N ALA A 19 6.26 -3.68 13.54
CA ALA A 19 7.00 -3.80 12.28
C ALA A 19 7.70 -5.16 12.15
N GLY A 20 7.38 -5.90 11.09
CA GLY A 20 7.96 -7.22 10.79
C GLY A 20 7.46 -8.39 11.66
N GLN A 21 6.51 -8.17 12.57
CA GLN A 21 5.85 -9.24 13.32
C GLN A 21 4.40 -9.37 12.88
N PHE A 22 3.97 -10.59 12.62
CA PHE A 22 2.66 -10.86 12.02
C PHE A 22 1.80 -11.75 12.93
N ASP A 23 0.50 -11.43 13.06
CA ASP A 23 -0.48 -12.33 13.70
C ASP A 23 -0.89 -13.40 12.69
N GLU A 24 -0.37 -14.62 12.89
CA GLU A 24 -0.64 -15.77 12.01
C GLU A 24 -2.15 -16.08 11.90
N ARG A 25 -2.94 -15.88 12.95
CA ARG A 25 -4.39 -16.12 12.90
C ARG A 25 -5.07 -15.12 11.94
N VAL A 26 -4.61 -13.87 11.92
CA VAL A 26 -5.14 -12.87 10.97
C VAL A 26 -4.71 -13.21 9.54
N PHE A 27 -3.46 -13.66 9.36
CA PHE A 27 -2.93 -14.11 8.08
C PHE A 27 -3.70 -15.31 7.50
N GLN A 28 -4.07 -16.28 8.35
CA GLN A 28 -4.93 -17.41 7.96
C GLN A 28 -6.34 -16.95 7.55
N GLY A 29 -6.82 -15.84 8.11
CA GLY A 29 -8.04 -15.18 7.64
C GLY A 29 -7.92 -14.73 6.17
N LEU A 30 -6.78 -14.12 5.80
CA LEU A 30 -6.50 -13.74 4.42
C LEU A 30 -6.34 -14.98 3.51
N ASP A 31 -5.68 -16.04 4.00
CA ASP A 31 -5.58 -17.32 3.27
C ASP A 31 -6.98 -17.86 2.92
N PHE A 32 -7.89 -17.81 3.88
CA PHE A 32 -9.27 -18.27 3.70
C PHE A 32 -10.01 -17.42 2.66
N VAL A 33 -9.85 -16.09 2.69
CA VAL A 33 -10.46 -15.19 1.69
C VAL A 33 -10.01 -15.56 0.28
N ILE A 34 -8.70 -15.78 0.07
CA ILE A 34 -8.16 -16.17 -1.24
C ILE A 34 -8.69 -17.54 -1.65
N ALA A 35 -8.66 -18.53 -0.76
CA ALA A 35 -9.18 -19.87 -1.06
C ALA A 35 -10.69 -19.85 -1.41
N GLN A 36 -11.48 -19.03 -0.72
CA GLN A 36 -12.91 -18.89 -0.99
C GLN A 36 -13.20 -18.13 -2.30
N ALA A 37 -12.39 -17.14 -2.64
CA ALA A 37 -12.46 -16.46 -3.94
C ALA A 37 -12.16 -17.47 -5.07
N ARG A 38 -11.10 -18.27 -4.92
CA ARG A 38 -10.72 -19.34 -5.86
C ARG A 38 -11.85 -20.33 -6.09
N ALA A 39 -12.44 -20.85 -5.01
CA ALA A 39 -13.55 -21.81 -5.06
C ALA A 39 -14.80 -21.28 -5.79
N ARG A 40 -14.91 -19.95 -5.95
CA ARG A 40 -16.04 -19.28 -6.62
C ARG A 40 -15.66 -18.68 -7.97
N GLY A 41 -14.43 -18.88 -8.44
CA GLY A 41 -13.94 -18.28 -9.69
C GLY A 41 -13.88 -16.75 -9.65
N LEU A 42 -13.67 -16.16 -8.47
CA LEU A 42 -13.53 -14.71 -8.28
C LEU A 42 -12.06 -14.34 -8.26
N GLN A 43 -11.75 -13.15 -8.78
CA GLN A 43 -10.40 -12.57 -8.71
C GLN A 43 -10.27 -11.49 -7.64
N LEU A 44 -9.06 -11.30 -7.12
CA LEU A 44 -8.74 -10.36 -6.04
C LEU A 44 -7.76 -9.26 -6.48
N ILE A 45 -8.04 -8.02 -6.08
CA ILE A 45 -7.04 -6.96 -5.97
C ILE A 45 -6.72 -6.84 -4.48
N LEU A 46 -5.47 -7.09 -4.11
CA LEU A 46 -5.04 -7.03 -2.72
C LEU A 46 -4.20 -5.77 -2.49
N VAL A 47 -4.69 -4.90 -1.60
CA VAL A 47 -4.02 -3.65 -1.26
C VAL A 47 -3.01 -3.89 -0.14
N LEU A 48 -1.80 -3.35 -0.28
CA LEU A 48 -0.67 -3.63 0.59
C LEU A 48 -0.47 -2.61 1.72
N THR A 49 -1.00 -1.39 1.61
CA THR A 49 -1.05 -0.42 2.72
C THR A 49 -2.13 0.64 2.49
N ASP A 50 -2.27 1.61 3.40
CA ASP A 50 -3.23 2.70 3.34
C ASP A 50 -2.54 4.05 3.52
N TYR A 51 -3.01 5.10 2.85
CA TYR A 51 -2.65 6.46 3.26
C TYR A 51 -3.29 6.84 4.59
N PHE A 52 -4.50 6.35 4.86
CA PHE A 52 -5.31 6.77 6.00
C PHE A 52 -5.01 5.99 7.30
N PRO A 53 -5.23 6.60 8.47
CA PRO A 53 -4.89 6.01 9.76
C PRO A 53 -5.80 4.90 10.33
N PRO A 54 -7.09 4.68 9.94
CA PRO A 54 -7.97 3.74 10.64
C PRO A 54 -7.46 2.30 10.79
N TYR A 55 -6.61 1.84 9.86
CA TYR A 55 -5.99 0.52 9.88
C TYR A 55 -4.46 0.61 9.92
N GLY A 56 -3.94 1.70 10.48
CA GLY A 56 -2.51 2.01 10.56
C GLY A 56 -2.02 2.80 9.35
N GLY A 57 -1.70 2.10 8.26
CA GLY A 57 -1.26 2.74 7.01
C GLY A 57 0.11 3.42 7.12
N LEU A 58 0.45 4.28 6.15
CA LEU A 58 1.74 4.97 6.04
C LEU A 58 2.12 5.71 7.33
N GLN A 59 1.12 6.28 8.02
CA GLN A 59 1.33 6.97 9.29
C GLN A 59 1.93 6.03 10.35
N GLN A 60 1.45 4.78 10.43
CA GLN A 60 1.96 3.80 11.40
C GLN A 60 3.42 3.42 11.12
N TYR A 61 3.82 3.36 9.85
CA TYR A 61 5.22 3.17 9.47
C TYR A 61 6.11 4.33 9.92
N VAL A 62 5.64 5.58 9.78
CA VAL A 62 6.38 6.75 10.31
C VAL A 62 6.50 6.67 11.84
N ARG A 63 5.44 6.23 12.53
CA ARG A 63 5.49 6.03 13.98
C ARG A 63 6.52 5.00 14.39
N TRP A 64 6.52 3.83 13.75
CA TRP A 64 7.52 2.79 14.02
C TRP A 64 8.94 3.27 13.75
N SER A 65 9.17 3.94 12.63
CA SER A 65 10.50 4.47 12.27
C SER A 65 11.02 5.46 13.32
N ARG A 66 10.13 6.30 13.87
CA ARG A 66 10.48 7.38 14.80
C ARG A 66 10.33 7.02 16.27
N GLY A 67 9.88 5.79 16.59
CA GLY A 67 9.61 5.38 17.96
C GLY A 67 8.49 6.19 18.64
N LEU A 68 7.50 6.64 17.86
CA LEU A 68 6.38 7.45 18.35
C LEU A 68 5.23 6.56 18.87
N GLY A 69 4.62 6.98 19.97
CA GLY A 69 3.39 6.41 20.49
C GLY A 69 2.17 6.80 19.65
N LYS A 70 1.00 6.25 19.97
CA LYS A 70 -0.25 6.45 19.22
C LYS A 70 -0.71 7.92 19.17
N ASP A 71 -0.52 8.65 20.27
CA ASP A 71 -1.03 10.01 20.43
C ASP A 71 -0.02 11.09 20.01
N ASP A 72 1.22 10.69 19.67
CA ASP A 72 2.25 11.64 19.27
C ASP A 72 1.91 12.30 17.93
N PRO A 73 2.26 13.58 17.71
CA PRO A 73 2.08 14.22 16.42
C PRO A 73 2.96 13.55 15.36
N VAL A 74 2.37 13.30 14.20
CA VAL A 74 3.03 12.61 13.08
C VAL A 74 2.60 13.22 11.76
N CYS A 75 3.55 13.37 10.84
CA CYS A 75 3.29 13.78 9.46
C CYS A 75 3.42 12.54 8.57
N THR A 76 2.32 12.13 7.95
CA THR A 76 2.22 10.92 7.12
C THR A 76 3.19 10.98 5.94
N GLU A 77 3.34 12.15 5.33
CA GLU A 77 4.15 12.37 4.13
C GLU A 77 5.65 12.14 4.36
N HIS A 78 6.13 12.15 5.61
CA HIS A 78 7.50 11.77 5.93
C HIS A 78 7.83 10.34 5.51
N PHE A 79 6.82 9.47 5.39
CA PHE A 79 6.96 8.11 4.89
C PHE A 79 7.73 8.06 3.57
N TYR A 80 7.40 8.95 2.61
CA TYR A 80 7.97 8.94 1.26
C TYR A 80 9.47 9.27 1.18
N THR A 81 10.04 9.78 2.28
CA THR A 81 11.44 10.21 2.34
C THR A 81 12.26 9.39 3.33
N ASP A 82 11.60 8.61 4.18
CA ASP A 82 12.25 7.84 5.24
C ASP A 82 12.59 6.43 4.76
N THR A 83 13.89 6.14 4.63
CA THR A 83 14.37 4.83 4.16
C THR A 83 14.02 3.69 5.10
N HIS A 84 13.82 3.94 6.40
CA HIS A 84 13.39 2.88 7.34
C HIS A 84 11.92 2.52 7.09
N CYS A 85 11.07 3.51 6.80
CA CYS A 85 9.69 3.26 6.40
C CYS A 85 9.63 2.39 5.15
N HIS A 86 10.43 2.71 4.13
CA HIS A 86 10.51 1.93 2.90
C HIS A 86 10.98 0.49 3.17
N ALA A 87 12.02 0.29 3.98
CA ALA A 87 12.54 -1.03 4.31
C ALA A 87 11.51 -1.89 5.06
N MET A 88 10.76 -1.29 5.99
CA MET A 88 9.65 -1.98 6.68
C MET A 88 8.53 -2.37 5.71
N PHE A 89 8.18 -1.49 4.76
CA PHE A 89 7.17 -1.79 3.75
C PHE A 89 7.62 -2.92 2.82
N GLU A 90 8.87 -2.90 2.36
CA GLU A 90 9.46 -3.98 1.55
C GLU A 90 9.47 -5.33 2.30
N SER A 91 9.81 -5.31 3.59
CA SER A 91 9.72 -6.50 4.45
C SER A 91 8.29 -7.03 4.59
N PHE A 92 7.31 -6.13 4.70
CA PHE A 92 5.88 -6.49 4.71
C PHE A 92 5.46 -7.11 3.37
N CYS A 93 5.84 -6.51 2.24
CA CYS A 93 5.57 -7.07 0.91
C CYS A 93 6.17 -8.48 0.77
N SER A 94 7.41 -8.69 1.21
CA SER A 94 8.01 -10.03 1.20
C SER A 94 7.18 -11.04 2.01
N ALA A 95 6.73 -10.67 3.20
CA ALA A 95 5.94 -11.55 4.06
C ALA A 95 4.58 -11.91 3.44
N VAL A 96 3.90 -10.96 2.78
CA VAL A 96 2.60 -11.20 2.14
C VAL A 96 2.76 -11.97 0.83
N LEU A 97 3.60 -11.51 -0.10
CA LEU A 97 3.69 -12.07 -1.45
C LEU A 97 4.28 -13.47 -1.46
N LEU A 98 5.25 -13.74 -0.57
CA LEU A 98 5.91 -15.04 -0.47
C LEU A 98 5.21 -15.99 0.51
N ARG A 99 4.07 -15.60 1.08
CA ARG A 99 3.28 -16.46 1.95
C ARG A 99 2.74 -17.66 1.17
N VAL A 100 2.91 -18.86 1.72
CA VAL A 100 2.21 -20.06 1.27
C VAL A 100 0.84 -20.10 1.94
N ASN A 101 -0.23 -20.05 1.14
CA ASN A 101 -1.60 -20.15 1.60
C ASN A 101 -1.86 -21.51 2.23
N MET A 102 -2.34 -21.56 3.48
CA MET A 102 -2.53 -22.83 4.19
C MET A 102 -3.63 -23.74 3.59
N TYR A 103 -4.59 -23.17 2.84
CA TYR A 103 -5.72 -23.90 2.27
C TYR A 103 -5.48 -24.35 0.84
N THR A 104 -4.78 -23.55 0.03
CA THR A 104 -4.50 -23.87 -1.39
C THR A 104 -3.12 -24.47 -1.61
N GLY A 105 -2.17 -24.26 -0.67
CA GLY A 105 -0.78 -24.70 -0.79
C GLY A 105 0.05 -23.90 -1.79
N LEU A 106 -0.51 -22.83 -2.38
CA LEU A 106 0.18 -21.96 -3.33
C LEU A 106 0.81 -20.77 -2.61
N MET A 107 1.97 -20.33 -3.08
CA MET A 107 2.47 -19.01 -2.71
C MET A 107 1.52 -17.95 -3.27
N TYR A 108 1.31 -16.85 -2.55
CA TYR A 108 0.43 -15.77 -3.02
C TYR A 108 0.90 -15.21 -4.37
N CYS A 109 2.20 -15.05 -4.57
CA CYS A 109 2.77 -14.63 -5.86
C CYS A 109 2.64 -15.66 -7.00
N GLU A 110 2.15 -16.87 -6.72
CA GLU A 110 1.87 -17.92 -7.70
C GLU A 110 0.38 -18.25 -7.83
N ASP A 111 -0.50 -17.64 -7.02
CA ASP A 111 -1.94 -17.97 -7.00
C ASP A 111 -2.73 -17.07 -7.98
N PRO A 112 -3.20 -17.60 -9.14
CA PRO A 112 -3.90 -16.82 -10.17
C PRO A 112 -5.27 -16.29 -9.73
N THR A 113 -5.70 -16.62 -8.52
CA THR A 113 -6.87 -16.01 -7.88
C THR A 113 -6.62 -14.53 -7.58
N ILE A 114 -5.37 -14.16 -7.32
CA ILE A 114 -4.96 -12.75 -7.21
C ILE A 114 -4.81 -12.23 -8.65
N MET A 115 -5.37 -11.06 -8.92
CA MET A 115 -5.27 -10.39 -10.22
C MET A 115 -4.19 -9.30 -10.17
N ALA A 116 -4.15 -8.54 -9.08
CA ALA A 116 -3.23 -7.43 -8.93
C ALA A 116 -2.87 -7.17 -7.47
N TRP A 117 -1.65 -6.66 -7.29
CA TRP A 117 -1.21 -5.97 -6.08
C TRP A 117 -1.46 -4.49 -6.23
N GLU A 118 -2.11 -3.89 -5.24
CA GLU A 118 -2.27 -2.44 -5.17
C GLU A 118 -1.37 -1.89 -4.07
N ILE A 119 -0.46 -0.98 -4.43
CA ILE A 119 0.62 -0.54 -3.55
C ILE A 119 0.07 0.14 -2.29
N CYS A 120 -0.87 1.07 -2.46
CA CYS A 120 -1.41 1.84 -1.35
C CYS A 120 -2.86 2.26 -1.68
N ASN A 121 -3.77 2.18 -0.71
CA ASN A 121 -5.08 2.80 -0.84
C ASN A 121 -4.93 4.33 -0.79
N GLU A 122 -5.32 5.00 -1.88
CA GLU A 122 -5.45 6.46 -1.95
C GLU A 122 -4.19 7.23 -1.49
N PRO A 123 -2.98 6.94 -2.05
CA PRO A 123 -1.76 7.63 -1.68
C PRO A 123 -1.83 9.12 -2.03
N ARG A 124 -1.46 9.97 -1.07
CA ARG A 124 -1.44 11.44 -1.19
C ARG A 124 -0.17 12.02 -0.61
N CYS A 125 0.27 13.16 -1.13
CA CYS A 125 1.37 13.94 -0.60
C CYS A 125 0.95 15.40 -0.45
N LYS A 126 0.23 15.71 0.64
CA LYS A 126 -0.39 17.03 0.81
C LYS A 126 0.64 18.13 0.73
N ARG A 127 0.37 19.17 -0.06
CA ARG A 127 1.27 20.33 -0.22
C ARG A 127 1.62 20.99 1.11
N SER A 128 0.67 21.02 2.05
CA SER A 128 0.84 21.59 3.39
C SER A 128 1.88 20.85 4.25
N SER A 129 2.26 19.62 3.89
CA SER A 129 3.28 18.84 4.61
C SER A 129 4.70 19.39 4.42
N GLY A 130 4.93 20.15 3.34
CA GLY A 130 6.26 20.58 2.92
C GLY A 130 7.11 19.48 2.27
N VAL A 131 6.61 18.24 2.19
CA VAL A 131 7.26 17.16 1.43
C VAL A 131 6.96 17.33 -0.06
N PRO A 132 7.95 17.28 -0.95
CA PRO A 132 7.71 17.36 -2.40
C PRO A 132 6.83 16.20 -2.89
N SER A 133 5.81 16.48 -3.70
CA SER A 133 4.93 15.46 -4.30
C SER A 133 5.68 14.41 -5.12
N GLU A 134 6.83 14.78 -5.69
CA GLU A 134 7.73 13.88 -6.42
C GLU A 134 8.29 12.75 -5.56
N ALA A 135 8.39 12.96 -4.24
CA ALA A 135 8.82 11.90 -3.31
C ALA A 135 7.83 10.73 -3.31
N MET A 136 6.52 11.02 -3.38
CA MET A 136 5.50 9.98 -3.47
C MET A 136 5.64 9.19 -4.77
N HIS A 137 5.78 9.86 -5.90
CA HIS A 137 5.98 9.20 -7.21
C HIS A 137 7.26 8.33 -7.22
N ALA A 138 8.37 8.85 -6.70
CA ALA A 138 9.63 8.13 -6.62
C ALA A 138 9.53 6.91 -5.71
N TRP A 139 8.81 7.01 -4.59
CA TRP A 139 8.54 5.87 -3.72
C TRP A 139 7.66 4.83 -4.41
N THR A 140 6.54 5.24 -5.02
CA THR A 140 5.61 4.32 -5.70
C THR A 140 6.32 3.55 -6.82
N SER A 141 7.18 4.21 -7.59
CA SER A 141 7.99 3.55 -8.63
C SER A 141 8.94 2.50 -8.06
N LYS A 142 9.60 2.80 -6.92
CA LYS A 142 10.48 1.85 -6.23
C LYS A 142 9.71 0.66 -5.65
N ALA A 143 8.55 0.92 -5.04
CA ALA A 143 7.66 -0.11 -4.50
C ALA A 143 7.16 -1.05 -5.61
N ALA A 144 6.72 -0.50 -6.75
CA ALA A 144 6.29 -1.30 -7.91
C ALA A 144 7.44 -2.20 -8.42
N ALA A 145 8.64 -1.63 -8.58
CA ALA A 145 9.81 -2.40 -9.01
C ALA A 145 10.21 -3.48 -7.98
N TYR A 146 10.04 -3.22 -6.68
CA TYR A 146 10.28 -4.22 -5.64
C TYR A 146 9.28 -5.38 -5.70
N ILE A 147 7.99 -5.06 -5.79
CA ILE A 147 6.92 -6.06 -5.94
C ILE A 147 7.16 -6.93 -7.18
N HIS A 148 7.46 -6.33 -8.34
CA HIS A 148 7.73 -7.09 -9.57
C HIS A 148 8.95 -8.01 -9.49
N ARG A 149 9.96 -7.69 -8.66
CA ARG A 149 11.09 -8.59 -8.44
C ARG A 149 10.69 -9.83 -7.62
N LEU A 150 9.75 -9.69 -6.70
CA LEU A 150 9.22 -10.82 -5.91
C LEU A 150 8.17 -11.61 -6.68
N ASP A 151 7.38 -10.92 -7.49
CA ASP A 151 6.24 -11.46 -8.22
C ASP A 151 6.24 -10.94 -9.67
N PRO A 152 6.82 -11.70 -10.60
CA PRO A 152 6.78 -11.37 -12.02
C PRO A 152 5.46 -11.75 -12.70
N ASN A 153 4.48 -12.34 -11.98
CA ASN A 153 3.28 -12.93 -12.55
C ASN A 153 2.08 -11.97 -12.50
N HIS A 154 1.89 -11.26 -11.38
CA HIS A 154 0.71 -10.44 -11.14
C HIS A 154 0.84 -8.99 -11.63
N LEU A 155 -0.29 -8.36 -11.92
CA LEU A 155 -0.35 -6.93 -12.20
C LEU A 155 -0.01 -6.13 -10.94
N VAL A 156 0.53 -4.92 -11.12
CA VAL A 156 0.76 -3.97 -10.04
C VAL A 156 0.07 -2.65 -10.38
N THR A 157 -0.66 -2.09 -9.42
CA THR A 157 -1.34 -0.79 -9.53
C THR A 157 -1.00 0.08 -8.32
N THR A 158 -1.09 1.39 -8.49
CA THR A 158 -0.69 2.35 -7.45
C THR A 158 -1.76 2.58 -6.39
N GLY A 159 -3.04 2.46 -6.77
CA GLY A 159 -4.20 2.76 -5.92
C GLY A 159 -4.50 4.25 -5.77
N THR A 160 -3.92 5.10 -6.64
CA THR A 160 -4.24 6.53 -6.73
C THR A 160 -5.71 6.79 -7.06
N GLU A 161 -6.25 7.87 -6.49
CA GLU A 161 -7.58 8.40 -6.81
C GLU A 161 -7.65 9.02 -8.22
N GLY A 162 -6.49 9.27 -8.84
CA GLY A 162 -6.40 9.72 -10.23
C GLY A 162 -6.36 11.24 -10.41
N PHE A 163 -6.03 12.01 -9.38
CA PHE A 163 -5.94 13.47 -9.50
C PHE A 163 -4.78 13.90 -10.41
N PHE A 164 -5.03 14.94 -11.19
CA PHE A 164 -4.03 15.60 -12.01
C PHE A 164 -3.10 16.46 -11.15
N GLY A 165 -1.83 16.48 -11.51
CA GLY A 165 -0.80 17.23 -10.83
C GLY A 165 -0.01 18.18 -11.75
N PRO A 166 1.12 18.71 -11.26
CA PRO A 166 1.92 19.70 -11.99
C PRO A 166 2.40 19.28 -13.39
N SER A 167 2.48 17.98 -13.70
CA SER A 167 2.83 17.49 -15.04
C SER A 167 1.74 17.77 -16.09
N SER A 168 0.50 18.06 -15.66
CA SER A 168 -0.67 18.26 -16.52
C SER A 168 -1.44 19.53 -16.10
N PRO A 169 -0.82 20.72 -16.12
CA PRO A 169 -1.39 21.93 -15.54
C PRO A 169 -2.73 22.34 -16.18
N GLY A 170 -2.92 22.03 -17.47
CA GLY A 170 -4.18 22.29 -18.17
C GLY A 170 -5.37 21.43 -17.71
N LEU A 171 -5.12 20.35 -16.95
CA LEU A 171 -6.13 19.43 -16.45
C LEU A 171 -6.44 19.62 -14.96
N LEU A 172 -5.72 20.50 -14.24
CA LEU A 172 -5.94 20.72 -12.81
C LEU A 172 -7.38 21.13 -12.48
N SER A 173 -8.01 21.94 -13.34
CA SER A 173 -9.42 22.35 -13.16
C SER A 173 -10.43 21.21 -13.31
N ALA A 174 -10.02 20.04 -13.81
CA ALA A 174 -10.85 18.84 -13.88
C ALA A 174 -10.80 18.02 -12.57
N ASN A 175 -9.88 18.33 -11.65
CA ASN A 175 -9.88 17.72 -10.34
C ASN A 175 -11.14 18.10 -9.54
N PRO A 176 -11.68 17.19 -8.72
CA PRO A 176 -12.68 17.56 -7.71
C PRO A 176 -12.10 18.58 -6.72
N ASN A 177 -12.97 19.45 -6.21
CA ASN A 177 -12.68 20.57 -5.30
C ASN A 177 -11.39 20.47 -4.45
N GLY A 178 -10.31 21.13 -4.89
CA GLY A 178 -9.07 21.27 -4.12
C GLY A 178 -8.16 20.03 -4.15
N CYS A 179 -8.50 18.98 -4.89
CA CYS A 179 -7.70 17.75 -4.94
C CYS A 179 -6.34 17.96 -5.63
N GLU A 180 -6.09 19.08 -6.30
CA GLU A 180 -4.75 19.49 -6.77
C GLU A 180 -3.75 19.70 -5.61
N GLU A 181 -4.23 19.89 -4.39
CA GLU A 181 -3.40 20.06 -3.18
C GLU A 181 -3.05 18.74 -2.49
N GLU A 182 -3.62 17.62 -2.94
CA GLU A 182 -3.38 16.26 -2.39
C GLU A 182 -2.08 15.63 -2.95
N GLY A 183 -1.38 16.32 -3.87
CA GLY A 183 -0.04 15.97 -4.33
C GLY A 183 0.05 14.74 -5.25
N CYS A 184 -1.08 14.18 -5.68
CA CYS A 184 -1.09 13.17 -6.73
C CYS A 184 -0.81 13.81 -8.10
N ASP A 185 -0.13 13.06 -8.97
CA ASP A 185 0.09 13.44 -10.37
C ASP A 185 -0.12 12.23 -11.28
N PHE A 186 -1.39 11.95 -11.56
CA PHE A 186 -1.80 10.73 -12.28
C PHE A 186 -1.15 10.58 -13.65
N VAL A 187 -1.02 11.68 -14.40
CA VAL A 187 -0.42 11.67 -15.73
C VAL A 187 1.05 11.28 -15.66
N ARG A 188 1.78 11.79 -14.66
CA ARG A 188 3.16 11.38 -14.42
C ARG A 188 3.26 9.90 -14.04
N THR A 189 2.39 9.44 -13.15
CA THR A 189 2.37 8.05 -12.69
C THR A 189 2.07 7.04 -13.79
N LEU A 190 1.31 7.44 -14.83
CA LEU A 190 0.96 6.56 -15.96
C LEU A 190 2.05 6.43 -17.04
N MET A 191 2.99 7.38 -17.13
CA MET A 191 3.93 7.46 -18.25
C MET A 191 5.29 6.79 -18.00
N ASP A 192 5.53 6.25 -16.80
CA ASP A 192 6.74 5.51 -16.40
C ASP A 192 6.51 3.99 -16.40
#